data_AF-A0AAV4ZSV3-F1
#
_entry.id   AF-A0AAV4ZSV3-F1
#
_cell.length_a   1.000
_cell.length_b   1.000
_cell.length_c   1.000
_cell.angle_alpha   90.00
_cell.angle_beta   90.00
_cell.angle_gamma   90.00
#
_symmetry.space_group_name_H-M   'P 1'
#
loop_
_entity.id
_entity.type
_entity.pdbx_description
1 polymer ?
#
loop_
_entity_poly.entity_id
_entity_poly.type
_entity_poly.pdbx_seq_one_letter_code
_entity_poly.pdbx_strand_id
1 'polypeptide(L)'
;MTHARFPDFSQPLPPAAPRLIEHVPFHADPVLAAIDAHDEAWAVWQMAPEAKVLQAHAEKEQALARLLATPCSTRFGTLALLRHLRWHIQHDGLADAAVHACAARAARELNVDFPPVEPPREPIAPVLGILRRAGEIVAGCALIVVGGAAVGLATLL
;
A
#
# COMPACT_ATOMS: atom_id res chain seq x y z
N MET A 1 22.65 37.58 -0.34
CA MET A 1 22.53 36.44 0.58
C MET A 1 21.26 36.64 1.38
N THR A 2 20.19 35.93 1.02
CA THR A 2 18.85 36.10 1.60
C THR A 2 18.71 35.11 2.74
N HIS A 3 18.78 35.59 3.99
CA HIS A 3 18.60 34.73 5.15
C HIS A 3 17.17 34.19 5.18
N ALA A 4 17.04 32.87 5.31
CA ALA A 4 15.75 32.22 5.55
C ALA A 4 15.16 32.76 6.86
N ARG A 5 13.96 33.36 6.79
CA ARG A 5 13.20 33.74 7.98
C ARG A 5 12.59 32.49 8.58
N PHE A 6 13.06 32.10 9.75
CA PHE A 6 12.38 31.11 10.58
C PHE A 6 11.06 31.71 11.09
N PRO A 7 9.93 30.99 10.98
CA PRO A 7 8.67 31.42 11.59
C PRO A 7 8.83 31.54 13.11
N ASP A 8 8.35 32.65 13.68
CA ASP A 8 8.25 32.82 15.13
C ASP A 8 7.03 32.06 15.66
N PHE A 9 7.29 30.90 16.26
CA PHE A 9 6.26 30.04 16.86
C PHE A 9 5.77 30.52 18.23
N SER A 10 6.28 31.65 18.73
CA SER A 10 5.91 32.23 20.03
C SER A 10 4.61 33.03 19.99
N GLN A 11 4.10 33.32 18.78
CA GLN A 11 2.87 34.08 18.60
C GLN A 11 1.65 33.14 18.66
N PRO A 12 0.64 33.44 19.51
CA PRO A 12 -0.63 32.74 19.47
C PRO A 12 -1.28 32.94 18.09
N LEU A 13 -1.73 31.85 17.47
CA LEU A 13 -2.50 31.95 16.23
C LEU A 13 -3.77 32.77 16.48
N PRO A 14 -4.18 33.66 15.53
CA PRO A 14 -5.46 34.33 15.64
C PRO A 14 -6.58 33.27 15.75
N PRO A 15 -7.57 33.45 16.64
CA PRO A 15 -8.59 32.44 16.87
C PRO A 15 -9.41 32.25 15.59
N ALA A 16 -9.23 31.09 14.96
CA ALA A 16 -10.12 30.63 13.91
C ALA A 16 -11.51 30.38 14.53
N ALA A 17 -12.56 30.78 13.82
CA ALA A 17 -13.95 30.55 14.24
C ALA A 17 -14.14 29.07 14.66
N PRO A 18 -14.84 28.79 15.78
CA PRO A 18 -14.97 27.44 16.30
C PRO A 18 -15.84 26.62 15.35
N ARG A 19 -15.20 25.92 14.41
CA ARG A 19 -15.75 24.66 13.92
C ARG A 19 -15.76 23.74 15.13
N LEU A 20 -16.87 23.05 15.37
CA LEU A 20 -16.87 21.89 16.26
C LEU A 20 -15.96 20.85 15.60
N ILE A 21 -14.65 21.00 15.82
CA ILE A 21 -13.66 20.00 15.45
C ILE A 21 -13.88 18.95 16.52
N GLU A 22 -14.54 17.86 16.15
CA GLU A 22 -14.45 16.64 16.92
C GLU A 22 -12.95 16.31 16.99
N HIS A 23 -12.33 16.67 18.11
CA HIS A 23 -10.91 16.44 18.34
C HIS A 23 -10.74 14.95 18.57
N VAL A 24 -10.61 14.19 17.47
CA VAL A 24 -10.13 12.81 17.54
C VAL A 24 -8.74 12.87 18.15
N PRO A 25 -8.52 12.28 19.34
CA PRO A 25 -7.19 12.17 19.89
C PRO A 25 -6.30 11.44 18.88
N PHE A 26 -5.04 11.85 18.72
CA PHE A 26 -4.17 11.28 17.69
C PHE A 26 -4.04 9.74 17.77
N HIS A 27 -4.17 9.16 18.96
CA HIS A 27 -4.12 7.71 19.20
C HIS A 27 -5.42 6.97 18.88
N ALA A 28 -6.51 7.71 18.67
CA ALA A 28 -7.83 7.17 18.30
C ALA A 28 -8.09 7.26 16.78
N ASP A 29 -7.09 7.66 15.98
CA ASP A 29 -7.22 7.64 14.53
C ASP A 29 -7.32 6.19 14.04
N PRO A 30 -8.43 5.77 13.42
CA PRO A 30 -8.67 4.37 13.05
C PRO A 30 -7.61 3.82 12.08
N VAL A 31 -6.92 4.70 11.35
CA VAL A 31 -5.83 4.28 10.45
C VAL A 31 -4.67 3.61 11.20
N LEU A 32 -4.42 3.96 12.46
CA LEU A 32 -3.34 3.35 13.24
C LEU A 32 -3.63 1.87 13.51
N ALA A 33 -4.84 1.55 13.93
CA ALA A 33 -5.26 0.16 14.13
C ALA A 33 -5.29 -0.63 12.80
N ALA A 34 -5.61 0.03 11.69
CA ALA A 34 -5.57 -0.60 10.37
C ALA A 34 -4.13 -0.87 9.89
N ILE A 35 -3.17 0.00 10.24
CA ILE A 35 -1.73 -0.23 9.99
C ILE A 35 -1.28 -1.45 10.80
N ASP A 36 -1.57 -1.49 12.10
CA ASP A 36 -1.19 -2.61 12.96
C ASP A 36 -1.75 -3.94 12.45
N ALA A 37 -3.02 -3.96 12.02
CA ALA A 37 -3.65 -5.15 11.46
C ALA A 37 -3.03 -5.59 10.11
N HIS A 38 -2.59 -4.64 9.27
CA HIS A 38 -1.87 -4.96 8.05
C HIS A 38 -0.47 -5.52 8.36
N ASP A 39 0.25 -4.92 9.32
CA ASP A 39 1.57 -5.39 9.75
C ASP A 39 1.52 -6.80 10.33
N GLU A 40 0.50 -7.09 11.15
CA GLU A 40 0.27 -8.43 11.67
C GLU A 40 0.02 -9.44 10.54
N ALA A 41 -0.91 -9.13 9.62
CA ALA A 41 -1.23 -10.01 8.50
C ALA A 41 -0.02 -10.21 7.57
N TRP A 42 0.79 -9.16 7.37
CA TRP A 42 2.04 -9.22 6.63
C TRP A 42 3.04 -10.17 7.30
N ALA A 43 3.26 -10.04 8.60
CA ALA A 43 4.16 -10.91 9.36
C ALA A 43 3.71 -12.38 9.33
N VAL A 44 2.40 -12.64 9.48
CA VAL A 44 1.84 -14.00 9.38
C VAL A 44 2.09 -14.59 8.00
N TRP A 45 1.86 -13.83 6.93
CA TRP A 45 2.12 -14.29 5.56
C TRP A 45 3.60 -14.59 5.31
N GLN A 46 4.52 -13.74 5.80
CA GLN A 46 5.97 -13.95 5.66
C GLN A 46 6.46 -15.24 6.33
N MET A 47 5.81 -15.65 7.42
CA MET A 47 6.15 -16.88 8.16
C MET A 47 5.26 -18.07 7.81
N ALA A 48 4.32 -17.92 6.86
CA ALA A 48 3.33 -18.94 6.59
C ALA A 48 3.99 -20.22 6.00
N PRO A 49 3.67 -21.41 6.53
CA PRO A 49 4.08 -22.66 5.89
C PRO A 49 3.41 -22.78 4.52
N GLU A 50 4.04 -23.55 3.60
CA GLU A 50 3.57 -23.71 2.22
C GLU A 50 2.08 -24.09 2.13
N ALA A 51 1.62 -24.98 3.01
CA ALA A 51 0.21 -25.42 3.05
C ALA A 51 -0.79 -24.28 3.36
N LYS A 52 -0.35 -23.16 3.93
CA LYS A 52 -1.19 -22.01 4.32
C LYS A 52 -0.82 -20.71 3.60
N VAL A 53 0.22 -20.71 2.76
CA VAL A 53 0.75 -19.48 2.15
C VAL A 53 -0.30 -18.73 1.33
N LEU A 54 -1.16 -19.44 0.60
CA LEU A 54 -2.22 -18.84 -0.21
C LEU A 54 -3.30 -18.18 0.66
N GLN A 55 -3.69 -18.82 1.76
CA GLN A 55 -4.65 -18.26 2.69
C GLN A 55 -4.08 -17.01 3.37
N ALA A 56 -2.85 -17.10 3.91
CA ALA A 56 -2.21 -15.97 4.57
C ALA A 56 -1.98 -14.79 3.60
N HIS A 57 -1.68 -15.07 2.34
CA HIS A 57 -1.59 -14.04 1.30
C HIS A 57 -2.95 -13.33 1.09
N ALA A 58 -4.05 -14.08 0.99
CA ALA A 58 -5.38 -13.51 0.84
C ALA A 58 -5.79 -12.64 2.05
N GLU A 59 -5.47 -13.09 3.27
CA GLU A 59 -5.71 -12.34 4.51
C GLU A 59 -4.91 -11.03 4.55
N LYS A 60 -3.64 -11.08 4.14
CA LYS A 60 -2.78 -9.89 3.97
C LYS A 60 -3.33 -8.92 2.93
N GLU A 61 -3.77 -9.40 1.76
CA GLU A 61 -4.40 -8.55 0.74
C GLU A 61 -5.71 -7.92 1.24
N GLN A 62 -6.51 -8.67 2.00
CA GLN A 62 -7.72 -8.15 2.61
C GLN A 62 -7.42 -7.08 3.67
N ALA A 63 -6.37 -7.28 4.48
CA ALA A 63 -5.92 -6.29 5.45
C ALA A 63 -5.43 -5.01 4.73
N LEU A 64 -4.70 -5.14 3.62
CA LEU A 64 -4.27 -4.00 2.81
C LEU A 64 -5.46 -3.24 2.23
N ALA A 65 -6.44 -3.94 1.64
CA ALA A 65 -7.65 -3.30 1.11
C ALA A 65 -8.41 -2.53 2.20
N ARG A 66 -8.54 -3.10 3.41
CA ARG A 66 -9.14 -2.41 4.56
C ARG A 66 -8.34 -1.18 4.98
N LEU A 67 -7.02 -1.28 5.05
CA LEU A 67 -6.14 -0.15 5.35
C LEU A 67 -6.34 1.01 4.36
N LEU A 68 -6.35 0.72 3.06
CA LEU A 68 -6.54 1.74 2.04
C LEU A 68 -7.93 2.40 2.08
N ALA A 69 -8.94 1.67 2.55
CA ALA A 69 -10.30 2.18 2.74
C ALA A 69 -10.52 2.90 4.08
N THR A 70 -9.56 2.81 5.02
CA THR A 70 -9.71 3.39 6.36
C THR A 70 -9.51 4.91 6.31
N PRO A 71 -10.43 5.71 6.88
CA PRO A 71 -10.27 7.16 6.90
C PRO A 71 -9.12 7.59 7.83
N CYS A 72 -8.37 8.62 7.43
CA CYS A 72 -7.42 9.31 8.31
C CYS A 72 -8.11 10.54 8.88
N SER A 73 -8.29 10.59 10.20
CA SER A 73 -8.98 11.72 10.84
C SER A 73 -8.02 12.78 11.37
N THR A 74 -6.72 12.47 11.43
CA THR A 74 -5.69 13.34 11.99
C THR A 74 -4.50 13.47 11.05
N ARG A 75 -3.81 14.61 11.11
CA ARG A 75 -2.54 14.82 10.39
C ARG A 75 -1.48 13.79 10.76
N PHE A 76 -1.49 13.34 12.02
CA PHE A 76 -0.60 12.28 12.51
C PHE A 76 -0.89 10.95 11.81
N GLY A 77 -2.15 10.53 11.75
CA GLY A 77 -2.57 9.32 11.04
C GLY A 77 -2.23 9.36 9.55
N THR A 78 -2.42 10.49 8.87
CA THR A 78 -2.00 10.66 7.47
C THR A 78 -0.49 10.50 7.30
N LEU A 79 0.33 11.02 8.23
CA LEU A 79 1.78 10.86 8.19
C LEU A 79 2.21 9.41 8.45
N ALA A 80 1.58 8.75 9.42
CA ALA A 80 1.82 7.34 9.72
C ALA A 80 1.51 6.46 8.51
N LEU A 81 0.34 6.66 7.89
CA LEU A 81 -0.05 5.96 6.65
C LEU A 81 0.95 6.20 5.52
N LEU A 82 1.35 7.45 5.27
CA LEU A 82 2.31 7.76 4.22
C LEU A 82 3.65 7.05 4.43
N ARG A 83 4.16 7.04 5.67
CA ARG A 83 5.40 6.35 6.01
C ARG A 83 5.28 4.84 5.81
N HIS A 84 4.15 4.28 6.24
CA HIS A 84 3.83 2.87 6.10
C HIS A 84 3.82 2.42 4.63
N LEU A 85 3.02 3.10 3.79
CA LEU A 85 2.93 2.78 2.36
C LEU A 85 4.27 2.99 1.65
N ARG A 86 5.01 4.05 2.00
CA ARG A 86 6.33 4.31 1.43
C ARG A 86 7.30 3.17 1.70
N TRP A 87 7.28 2.60 2.91
CA TRP A 87 8.14 1.48 3.25
C TRP A 87 7.86 0.28 2.34
N HIS A 88 6.60 -0.13 2.20
CA HIS A 88 6.19 -1.25 1.35
C HIS A 88 6.48 -1.04 -0.14
N ILE A 89 6.23 0.16 -0.67
CA ILE A 89 6.55 0.47 -2.08
C ILE A 89 8.06 0.33 -2.32
N GLN A 90 8.90 0.77 -1.38
CA GLN A 90 10.35 0.76 -1.51
C GLN A 90 11.00 -0.61 -1.28
N HIS A 91 10.46 -1.41 -0.36
CA HIS A 91 11.11 -2.65 0.11
C HIS A 91 10.48 -3.91 -0.46
N ASP A 92 9.17 -3.90 -0.71
CA ASP A 92 8.43 -5.09 -1.17
C ASP A 92 8.06 -5.02 -2.65
N GLY A 93 8.46 -3.94 -3.33
CA GLY A 93 8.15 -3.72 -4.75
C GLY A 93 6.65 -3.64 -5.01
N LEU A 94 5.88 -3.20 -4.01
CA LEU A 94 4.42 -3.17 -4.08
C LEU A 94 3.98 -2.08 -5.07
N ALA A 95 3.79 -2.49 -6.32
CA ALA A 95 3.48 -1.62 -7.46
C ALA A 95 1.97 -1.42 -7.69
N ASP A 96 1.15 -1.75 -6.68
CA ASP A 96 -0.30 -1.63 -6.78
C ASP A 96 -0.74 -0.17 -6.96
N ALA A 97 -1.57 0.08 -7.96
CA ALA A 97 -1.99 1.44 -8.33
C ALA A 97 -2.81 2.12 -7.21
N ALA A 98 -3.61 1.38 -6.45
CA ALA A 98 -4.38 1.92 -5.34
C ALA A 98 -3.46 2.33 -4.18
N VAL A 99 -2.41 1.56 -3.90
CA VAL A 99 -1.39 1.92 -2.91
C VAL A 99 -0.65 3.21 -3.31
N HIS A 100 -0.22 3.31 -4.57
CA HIS A 100 0.41 4.54 -5.07
C HIS A 100 -0.53 5.75 -5.02
N ALA A 101 -1.80 5.58 -5.41
CA ALA A 101 -2.80 6.65 -5.35
C ALA A 101 -3.06 7.11 -3.91
N CYS A 102 -3.13 6.16 -2.96
CA CYS A 102 -3.32 6.46 -1.55
C CYS A 102 -2.12 7.22 -0.95
N ALA A 103 -0.90 6.78 -1.26
CA ALA A 103 0.32 7.47 -0.84
C ALA A 103 0.41 8.90 -1.42
N ALA A 104 0.08 9.07 -2.71
CA ALA A 104 0.05 10.38 -3.35
C ALA A 104 -1.01 11.31 -2.73
N ARG A 105 -2.20 10.78 -2.39
CA ARG A 105 -3.23 11.52 -1.66
C ARG A 105 -2.73 11.98 -0.29
N ALA A 106 -2.17 11.07 0.50
CA ALA A 106 -1.65 11.39 1.83
C ALA A 106 -0.52 12.43 1.78
N ALA A 107 0.37 12.34 0.79
CA ALA A 107 1.44 13.33 0.59
C ALA A 107 0.89 14.72 0.25
N ARG A 108 -0.12 14.79 -0.63
CA ARG A 108 -0.81 16.04 -0.97
C ARG A 108 -1.49 16.66 0.24
N GLU A 109 -2.19 15.87 1.05
CA GLU A 109 -2.82 16.34 2.30
C GLU A 109 -1.81 16.93 3.28
N LEU A 110 -0.60 16.35 3.34
CA LEU A 110 0.49 16.81 4.21
C LEU A 110 1.34 17.95 3.61
N ASN A 111 1.16 18.25 2.33
CA ASN A 111 2.01 19.15 1.55
C ASN A 111 3.49 18.76 1.61
N VAL A 112 3.79 17.49 1.37
CA VAL A 112 5.14 16.94 1.33
C VAL A 112 5.43 16.34 -0.05
N ASP A 113 6.68 16.44 -0.48
CA ASP A 113 7.11 15.80 -1.73
C ASP A 113 7.13 14.28 -1.55
N PHE A 114 6.42 13.59 -2.45
CA PHE A 114 6.45 12.14 -2.57
C PHE A 114 7.03 11.79 -3.95
N PRO A 115 8.36 11.74 -4.08
CA PRO A 115 8.99 11.46 -5.37
C PRO A 115 8.64 10.04 -5.84
N PRO A 116 8.54 9.82 -7.17
CA PRO A 116 8.39 8.49 -7.72
C PRO A 116 9.55 7.61 -7.23
N VAL A 117 9.22 6.39 -6.81
CA VAL A 117 10.18 5.45 -6.24
C VAL A 117 11.16 5.02 -7.33
N GLU A 118 12.47 5.03 -7.00
CA GLU A 118 13.55 4.43 -7.80
C GLU A 118 13.18 2.99 -8.22
N PRO A 119 13.71 2.45 -9.33
CA PRO A 119 13.31 1.14 -9.82
C PRO A 119 13.38 0.06 -8.72
N PRO A 120 12.47 -0.94 -8.74
CA PRO A 120 12.32 -1.91 -7.66
C PRO A 120 13.67 -2.55 -7.31
N ARG A 121 14.09 -2.44 -6.05
CA ARG A 121 15.17 -3.28 -5.52
C ARG A 121 14.62 -4.70 -5.38
N GLU A 122 15.45 -5.70 -5.68
CA GLU A 122 15.00 -7.10 -5.74
C GLU A 122 14.22 -7.49 -4.47
N PRO A 123 13.07 -8.18 -4.61
CA PRO A 123 12.24 -8.55 -3.48
C PRO A 123 13.04 -9.44 -2.51
N ILE A 124 13.10 -9.06 -1.24
CA ILE A 124 13.84 -9.78 -0.19
C ILE A 124 13.18 -11.13 0.15
N ALA A 125 11.94 -11.38 -0.30
CA ALA A 125 11.22 -12.63 -0.03
C ALA A 125 11.41 -13.67 -1.16
N PRO A 126 12.18 -14.76 -0.94
CA PRO A 126 12.36 -15.83 -1.94
C PRO A 126 11.04 -16.54 -2.33
N VAL A 127 10.02 -16.48 -1.47
CA VAL A 127 8.72 -17.14 -1.65
C VAL A 127 7.85 -16.45 -2.71
N LEU A 128 7.97 -15.12 -2.87
CA LEU A 128 7.18 -14.37 -3.86
C LEU A 128 7.58 -14.72 -5.31
N GLY A 129 8.84 -15.07 -5.53
CA GLY A 129 9.34 -15.54 -6.83
C GLY A 129 8.69 -16.86 -7.27
N ILE A 130 8.35 -17.74 -6.32
CA ILE A 130 7.72 -19.04 -6.60
C ILE A 130 6.24 -18.83 -6.98
N LEU A 131 5.52 -17.99 -6.25
CA LEU A 131 4.11 -17.69 -6.55
C LEU A 131 3.95 -16.96 -7.90
N ARG A 132 4.85 -16.02 -8.22
CA ARG A 132 4.84 -15.34 -9.52
C ARG A 132 5.10 -16.30 -10.68
N ARG A 133 6.06 -17.24 -10.52
CA ARG A 133 6.34 -18.28 -11.52
C ARG A 133 5.15 -19.24 -11.71
N ALA A 134 4.46 -19.60 -10.63
CA ALA A 134 3.27 -20.44 -10.73
C ALA A 134 2.14 -19.75 -11.51
N GLY A 135 1.93 -18.44 -11.29
CA GLY A 135 0.94 -17.64 -12.03
C GLY A 135 1.27 -17.52 -13.52
N GLU A 136 2.54 -17.30 -13.88
CA GLU A 136 3.00 -17.21 -15.28
C GLU A 136 2.81 -18.54 -16.03
N ILE A 137 3.07 -19.69 -15.37
CA ILE A 137 2.87 -21.02 -15.95
C ILE A 137 1.40 -21.27 -16.24
N VAL A 138 0.50 -20.92 -15.31
CA VAL A 138 -0.95 -21.11 -15.49
C VAL A 138 -1.49 -20.24 -16.63
N ALA A 139 -1.08 -18.97 -16.71
CA ALA A 139 -1.49 -18.07 -17.79
C ALA A 139 -0.96 -18.54 -19.16
N GLY A 140 0.29 -19.02 -19.21
CA GLY A 140 0.90 -19.60 -20.42
C GLY A 140 0.17 -20.86 -20.90
N CYS A 141 -0.16 -21.78 -19.98
CA CYS A 141 -0.93 -22.98 -20.32
C CYS A 141 -2.33 -22.65 -20.84
N ALA A 142 -3.02 -21.66 -20.26
CA ALA A 142 -4.33 -21.24 -20.73
C ALA A 142 -4.29 -20.68 -22.16
N LEU A 143 -3.28 -19.88 -22.51
CA LEU A 143 -3.10 -19.35 -23.86
C LEU A 143 -2.81 -20.46 -24.89
N ILE A 144 -2.01 -21.46 -24.54
CA ILE A 144 -1.70 -22.59 -25.43
C ILE A 144 -2.95 -23.45 -25.68
N VAL A 145 -3.76 -23.71 -24.65
CA VAL A 145 -4.99 -24.51 -24.79
C VAL A 145 -6.03 -23.77 -25.63
N VAL A 146 -6.23 -22.46 -25.41
CA VAL A 146 -7.16 -21.65 -26.20
C VAL A 146 -6.70 -21.50 -27.65
N GLY A 147 -5.39 -21.27 -27.87
CA GLY A 147 -4.82 -21.19 -29.22
C GLY A 147 -4.89 -22.51 -29.97
N GLY A 148 -4.60 -23.64 -29.31
CA GLY A 148 -4.69 -24.97 -29.91
C GLY A 148 -6.12 -25.35 -30.30
N ALA A 149 -7.10 -25.01 -29.46
CA ALA A 149 -8.52 -25.22 -29.77
C ALA A 149 -8.98 -24.39 -30.98
N ALA A 150 -8.53 -23.14 -31.10
CA ALA A 150 -8.85 -22.29 -32.24
C ALA A 150 -8.24 -22.80 -33.56
N VAL A 151 -7.00 -23.30 -33.53
CA VAL A 151 -6.34 -23.88 -34.71
C VAL A 151 -7.01 -25.19 -35.14
N GLY A 152 -7.36 -26.06 -34.19
CA GLY A 152 -8.07 -27.31 -34.49
C GLY A 152 -9.47 -27.07 -35.07
N LEU A 153 -10.18 -26.05 -34.60
CA LEU A 153 -11.49 -25.68 -35.14
C LEU A 153 -11.40 -25.08 -36.56
N ALA A 154 -10.31 -24.36 -36.85
CA ALA A 154 -10.04 -23.81 -38.17
C ALA A 154 -9.60 -24.85 -39.22
N THR A 155 -9.14 -26.04 -38.79
CA THR A 155 -8.78 -27.14 -39.71
C THR A 155 -9.95 -28.06 -40.04
N LEU A 156 -11.08 -27.91 -39.35
CA LEU A 156 -12.31 -28.71 -39.52
C LEU A 156 -13.41 -28.00 -40.32
N LEU A 157 -13.20 -26.73 -40.71
CA LEU A 157 -14.03 -25.94 -41.62
C LEU A 157 -13.44 -25.94 -43.03
#